data_AF-A0A537Q8U8-F1
#
_entry.id   AF-A0A537Q8U8-F1
#
_cell.length_a   1.000
_cell.length_b   1.000
_cell.length_c   1.000
_cell.angle_alpha   90.00
_cell.angle_beta   90.00
_cell.angle_gamma   90.00
#
_symmetry.space_group_name_H-M   'P 1'
#
loop_
_entity.id
_entity.type
_entity.pdbx_description
1 polymer ?
#
loop_
_entity_poly.entity_id
_entity_poly.type
_entity_poly.pdbx_seq_one_letter_code
_entity_poly.pdbx_strand_id
1 'polypeptide(L)'
;MIMAILSSALLLLVDEACAQSTYSVSISRHASLKEPLGAKEIRNILKDASTMLQKNSESNGDADVGCNVTFSLKGPIRTFGSASTSTDIVDEQHRDAVHKIDSNVAGVDFHIKIVKEIPFCRPGLQGPFDGCSFPIHFRSIIVVDPSEHKDSLPTNVKYPDHLLWAHEFGHLTGLPHRHSKVALMTSCPVVKLLSASRVQVDKEECNCLLGGPGFCPLPAAVLNCQP
;
A
#
# COMPACT_ATOMS: atom_id res chain seq x y z
N MET A 1 -43.21 -45.69 -13.26
CA MET A 1 -42.70 -45.60 -11.86
C MET A 1 -41.76 -46.78 -11.69
N ILE A 2 -40.45 -46.64 -11.54
CA ILE A 2 -39.72 -45.88 -10.53
C ILE A 2 -38.42 -45.32 -11.15
N MET A 3 -38.10 -44.06 -10.80
CA MET A 3 -36.87 -43.35 -11.13
C MET A 3 -35.68 -43.86 -10.31
N ALA A 4 -34.47 -43.86 -10.88
CA ALA A 4 -33.23 -43.78 -10.10
C ALA A 4 -32.12 -43.08 -10.92
N ILE A 5 -32.01 -41.77 -10.72
CA ILE A 5 -30.87 -40.95 -11.15
C ILE A 5 -29.84 -41.05 -10.03
N LEU A 6 -28.73 -41.75 -10.27
CA LEU A 6 -27.56 -41.73 -9.39
C LEU A 6 -26.63 -40.59 -9.83
N SER A 7 -26.92 -39.39 -9.34
CA SER A 7 -25.96 -38.29 -9.31
C SER A 7 -24.98 -38.53 -8.16
N SER A 8 -23.83 -39.10 -8.46
CA SER A 8 -22.69 -39.04 -7.53
C SER A 8 -22.09 -37.65 -7.61
N ALA A 9 -22.45 -36.84 -6.62
CA ALA A 9 -21.88 -35.53 -6.37
C ALA A 9 -20.35 -35.62 -6.31
N LEU A 10 -19.70 -34.92 -7.24
CA LEU A 10 -18.29 -34.57 -7.15
C LEU A 10 -18.14 -33.73 -5.88
N LEU A 11 -17.54 -34.31 -4.84
CA LEU A 11 -17.01 -33.55 -3.71
C LEU A 11 -15.87 -32.69 -4.22
N LEU A 12 -16.21 -31.49 -4.70
CA LEU A 12 -15.30 -30.37 -4.86
C LEU A 12 -14.90 -29.89 -3.45
N LEU A 13 -14.13 -30.71 -2.73
CA LEU A 13 -13.21 -30.23 -1.72
C LEU A 13 -12.07 -29.54 -2.48
N VAL A 14 -12.37 -28.36 -2.99
CA VAL A 14 -11.34 -27.36 -3.21
C VAL A 14 -10.97 -26.96 -1.80
N ASP A 15 -9.91 -27.58 -1.25
CA ASP A 15 -9.15 -26.90 -0.20
C ASP A 15 -9.03 -25.46 -0.68
N GLU A 16 -9.49 -24.48 0.11
CA GLU A 16 -9.15 -23.09 -0.11
C GLU A 16 -7.62 -23.06 -0.14
N ALA A 17 -7.03 -23.22 -1.33
CA ALA A 17 -5.63 -22.99 -1.55
C ALA A 17 -5.46 -21.55 -1.11
N CYS A 18 -4.87 -21.34 0.07
CA CYS A 18 -4.71 -20.03 0.68
C CYS A 18 -4.21 -19.11 -0.41
N ALA A 19 -5.08 -18.26 -0.95
CA ALA A 19 -4.79 -17.54 -2.17
C ALA A 19 -3.55 -16.69 -1.87
N GLN A 20 -2.49 -16.92 -2.63
CA GLN A 20 -1.23 -16.20 -2.48
C GLN A 20 -1.07 -15.26 -3.66
N SER A 21 -0.82 -13.99 -3.38
CA SER A 21 -0.53 -13.00 -4.42
C SER A 21 0.87 -12.45 -4.23
N THR A 22 1.66 -12.51 -5.30
CA THR A 22 3.00 -11.90 -5.34
C THR A 22 2.98 -10.75 -6.33
N TYR A 23 3.34 -9.56 -5.86
CA TYR A 23 3.40 -8.36 -6.68
C TYR A 23 4.85 -7.95 -6.97
N SER A 24 5.17 -7.82 -8.24
CA SER A 24 6.40 -7.25 -8.78
C SER A 24 6.30 -5.73 -8.82
N VAL A 25 7.18 -5.04 -8.10
CA VAL A 25 7.12 -3.59 -7.88
C VAL A 25 8.29 -2.90 -8.56
N SER A 26 8.03 -1.89 -9.39
CA SER A 26 9.08 -0.98 -9.88
C SER A 26 9.15 0.28 -9.02
N ILE A 27 10.36 0.73 -8.70
CA ILE A 27 10.56 1.91 -7.87
C ILE A 27 11.35 2.97 -8.62
N SER A 28 10.84 4.20 -8.54
CA SER A 28 11.51 5.41 -9.02
C SER A 28 11.60 6.40 -7.86
N ARG A 29 12.73 7.09 -7.71
CA ARG A 29 12.94 8.11 -6.67
C ARG A 29 13.42 9.41 -7.28
N HIS A 30 13.03 10.53 -6.70
CA HIS A 30 13.47 11.81 -7.24
C HIS A 30 14.95 12.10 -6.94
N ALA A 31 15.63 12.80 -7.85
CA ALA A 31 17.04 13.15 -7.76
C ALA A 31 17.40 14.18 -6.66
N SER A 32 16.42 14.88 -6.09
CA SER A 32 16.62 15.94 -5.08
C SER A 32 16.66 15.42 -3.64
N LEU A 33 16.35 14.14 -3.41
CA LEU A 33 16.40 13.52 -2.10
C LEU A 33 17.84 13.50 -1.59
N LYS A 34 18.07 13.99 -0.36
CA LYS A 34 19.42 14.12 0.20
C LYS A 34 20.04 12.78 0.56
N GLU A 35 19.25 11.93 1.20
CA GLU A 35 19.65 10.59 1.65
C GLU A 35 18.67 9.54 1.11
N PRO A 36 18.63 9.33 -0.21
CA PRO A 36 17.59 8.53 -0.82
C PRO A 36 17.74 7.05 -0.48
N LEU A 37 16.63 6.40 -0.12
CA LEU A 37 16.59 4.96 0.21
C LEU A 37 17.33 4.08 -0.79
N GLY A 38 18.32 3.32 -0.31
CA GLY A 38 19.09 2.37 -1.09
C GLY A 38 18.33 1.09 -1.42
N ALA A 39 18.88 0.30 -2.36
CA ALA A 39 18.26 -0.95 -2.81
C ALA A 39 18.03 -1.98 -1.68
N LYS A 40 18.93 -2.03 -0.70
CA LYS A 40 18.80 -2.93 0.46
C LYS A 40 17.64 -2.49 1.36
N GLU A 41 17.53 -1.20 1.63
CA GLU A 41 16.49 -0.64 2.51
C GLU A 41 15.11 -0.82 1.88
N ILE A 42 14.98 -0.54 0.58
CA ILE A 42 13.76 -0.80 -0.19
C ILE A 42 13.34 -2.26 -0.12
N ARG A 43 14.27 -3.20 -0.32
CA ARG A 43 13.94 -4.64 -0.22
C ARG A 43 13.50 -5.02 1.19
N ASN A 44 14.10 -4.41 2.22
CA ASN A 44 13.67 -4.63 3.60
C ASN A 44 12.26 -4.09 3.83
N ILE A 45 11.94 -2.88 3.37
CA ILE A 45 10.59 -2.29 3.47
C ILE A 45 9.54 -3.21 2.82
N LEU A 46 9.80 -3.69 1.59
CA LEU A 46 8.89 -4.61 0.89
C LEU A 46 8.73 -5.95 1.62
N LYS A 47 9.84 -6.49 2.15
CA LYS A 47 9.83 -7.73 2.93
C LYS A 47 9.07 -7.58 4.25
N ASP A 48 9.29 -6.48 4.96
CA ASP A 48 8.65 -6.19 6.23
C ASP A 48 7.14 -5.97 6.02
N ALA A 49 6.75 -5.30 4.93
CA ALA A 49 5.34 -5.15 4.54
C ALA A 49 4.69 -6.51 4.26
N SER A 50 5.37 -7.39 3.51
CA SER A 50 4.90 -8.75 3.23
C SER A 50 4.72 -9.57 4.51
N THR A 51 5.72 -9.51 5.40
CA THR A 51 5.72 -10.23 6.69
C THR A 51 4.61 -9.73 7.60
N MET A 52 4.40 -8.40 7.63
CA MET A 52 3.33 -7.77 8.41
C MET A 52 1.96 -8.22 7.92
N LEU A 53 1.71 -8.21 6.60
CA LEU A 53 0.42 -8.62 6.03
C LEU A 53 0.13 -10.11 6.27
N GLN A 54 1.16 -10.96 6.25
CA GLN A 54 1.02 -12.41 6.49
C GLN A 54 0.80 -12.78 7.96
N LYS A 55 0.99 -11.83 8.88
CA LYS A 55 0.80 -12.07 10.30
C LYS A 55 -0.69 -12.25 10.60
N ASN A 56 -1.00 -13.31 11.34
CA ASN A 56 -2.28 -13.43 12.03
C ASN A 56 -2.06 -13.13 13.53
N SER A 57 -2.69 -12.09 14.07
CA SER A 57 -2.64 -11.76 15.49
C SER A 57 -3.94 -12.17 16.21
N GLU A 58 -4.16 -13.49 16.32
CA GLU A 58 -5.27 -14.10 17.07
C GLU A 58 -5.37 -13.62 18.54
N SER A 59 -4.32 -12.97 19.05
CA SER A 59 -4.19 -12.47 20.42
C SER A 59 -5.12 -11.31 20.80
N ASN A 60 -5.86 -10.69 19.86
CA ASN A 60 -6.65 -9.48 20.15
C ASN A 60 -8.18 -9.66 20.09
N GLY A 61 -8.71 -10.85 19.80
CA GLY A 61 -10.16 -11.09 19.76
C GLY A 61 -10.91 -10.43 18.59
N ASP A 62 -10.20 -9.79 17.66
CA ASP A 62 -10.72 -9.16 16.45
C ASP A 62 -10.56 -10.06 15.21
N ALA A 63 -11.28 -9.74 14.14
CA ALA A 63 -11.27 -10.42 12.85
C ALA A 63 -9.96 -10.24 12.03
N ASP A 64 -8.81 -10.11 12.68
CA ASP A 64 -7.51 -10.05 12.03
C ASP A 64 -7.21 -11.37 11.32
N VAL A 65 -6.80 -11.31 10.05
CA VAL A 65 -6.46 -12.47 9.24
C VAL A 65 -5.07 -12.31 8.65
N GLY A 66 -4.32 -13.42 8.60
CA GLY A 66 -3.07 -13.47 7.85
C GLY A 66 -3.37 -13.37 6.35
N CYS A 67 -2.91 -12.30 5.71
CA CYS A 67 -3.09 -12.06 4.29
C CYS A 67 -1.82 -12.41 3.51
N ASN A 68 -1.90 -13.44 2.66
CA ASN A 68 -0.73 -13.98 1.96
C ASN A 68 -0.32 -13.17 0.72
N VAL A 69 0.03 -11.91 0.95
CA VAL A 69 0.55 -10.96 -0.04
C VAL A 69 2.06 -10.82 0.12
N THR A 70 2.78 -10.90 -0.99
CA THR A 70 4.23 -10.69 -1.03
C THR A 70 4.58 -9.61 -2.05
N PHE A 71 5.49 -8.70 -1.68
CA PHE A 71 6.03 -7.69 -2.56
C PHE A 71 7.49 -7.99 -2.92
N SER A 72 7.86 -7.77 -4.18
CA SER A 72 9.23 -7.97 -4.65
C SER A 72 9.68 -6.84 -5.57
N LEU A 73 10.91 -6.34 -5.37
CA LEU A 73 11.48 -5.30 -6.23
C LEU A 73 11.85 -5.89 -7.60
N LYS A 74 11.30 -5.32 -8.67
CA LYS A 74 11.57 -5.66 -10.06
C LYS A 74 12.53 -4.65 -10.70
N GLY A 75 13.69 -5.15 -11.16
CA GLY A 75 14.68 -4.34 -11.86
C GLY A 75 15.45 -3.36 -10.96
N PRO A 76 16.20 -2.42 -11.55
CA PRO A 76 16.91 -1.39 -10.79
C PRO A 76 15.95 -0.29 -10.29
N ILE A 77 16.34 0.37 -9.20
CA ILE A 77 15.68 1.60 -8.75
C ILE A 77 16.08 2.71 -9.71
N ARG A 78 15.08 3.37 -10.30
CA ARG A 78 15.29 4.48 -11.23
C ARG A 78 15.34 5.81 -10.50
N THR A 79 16.06 6.75 -11.08
CA THR A 79 16.06 8.15 -10.62
C THR A 79 15.31 8.99 -11.66
N PHE A 80 14.45 9.89 -11.20
CA PHE A 80 13.75 10.84 -12.06
C PHE A 80 13.96 12.28 -11.61
N GLY A 81 13.68 13.22 -12.53
CA GLY A 81 13.88 14.64 -12.32
C GLY A 81 15.35 15.04 -12.22
N SER A 82 15.60 16.22 -11.66
CA SER A 82 16.94 16.75 -11.43
C SER A 82 17.05 17.32 -10.01
N ALA A 83 18.26 17.44 -9.48
CA ALA A 83 18.47 17.97 -8.13
C ALA A 83 17.93 19.40 -7.93
N SER A 84 17.75 20.17 -9.02
CA SER A 84 17.26 21.55 -8.98
C SER A 84 15.75 21.70 -9.25
N THR A 85 15.05 20.61 -9.60
CA THR A 85 13.60 20.64 -9.85
C THR A 85 12.85 20.35 -8.56
N SER A 86 11.81 21.14 -8.24
CA SER A 86 10.95 20.84 -7.09
C SER A 86 10.20 19.53 -7.32
N THR A 87 10.05 18.77 -6.23
CA THR A 87 9.32 17.49 -6.15
C THR A 87 7.95 17.63 -5.52
N ASP A 88 7.62 18.83 -5.09
CA ASP A 88 6.46 19.02 -4.24
C ASP A 88 5.21 18.77 -5.09
N ILE A 89 4.41 17.81 -4.66
CA ILE A 89 3.15 17.50 -5.31
C ILE A 89 2.12 18.50 -4.81
N VAL A 90 2.12 19.72 -5.37
CA VAL A 90 1.29 20.84 -4.88
C VAL A 90 -0.08 20.92 -5.54
N ASP A 91 -0.28 20.21 -6.64
CA ASP A 91 -1.54 20.17 -7.39
C ASP A 91 -1.70 18.85 -8.17
N GLU A 92 -2.83 18.73 -8.86
CA GLU A 92 -3.20 17.58 -9.68
C GLU A 92 -2.24 17.34 -10.85
N GLN A 93 -1.73 18.40 -11.48
CA GLN A 93 -0.82 18.26 -12.60
C GLN A 93 0.52 17.66 -12.15
N HIS A 94 1.06 18.12 -11.03
CA HIS A 94 2.29 17.56 -10.44
C HIS A 94 2.10 16.10 -10.04
N ARG A 95 0.97 15.78 -9.38
CA ARG A 95 0.64 14.42 -8.95
C ARG A 95 0.60 13.45 -10.12
N ASP A 96 -0.17 13.81 -11.15
CA ASP A 96 -0.35 12.97 -12.33
C ASP A 96 0.95 12.84 -13.13
N ALA A 97 1.77 13.88 -13.17
CA ALA A 97 3.08 13.81 -13.79
C ALA A 97 3.97 12.78 -13.08
N VAL A 98 4.00 12.78 -11.74
CA VAL A 98 4.79 11.81 -10.94
C VAL A 98 4.28 10.39 -11.12
N HIS A 99 2.96 10.16 -11.09
CA HIS A 99 2.39 8.84 -11.34
C HIS A 99 2.78 8.26 -12.70
N LYS A 100 2.86 9.10 -13.74
CA LYS A 100 3.19 8.67 -15.12
C LYS A 100 4.65 8.24 -15.30
N ILE A 101 5.56 8.65 -14.42
CA ILE A 101 6.98 8.32 -14.51
C ILE A 101 7.15 6.81 -14.50
N ASP A 102 7.90 6.26 -15.45
CA ASP A 102 8.17 4.82 -15.56
C ASP A 102 6.91 3.91 -15.47
N SER A 103 5.73 4.43 -15.82
CA SER A 103 4.46 3.68 -15.79
C SER A 103 4.37 2.58 -16.84
N ASN A 104 5.33 2.56 -17.78
CA ASN A 104 5.43 1.62 -18.89
C ASN A 104 6.44 0.48 -18.67
N VAL A 105 6.98 0.33 -17.45
CA VAL A 105 7.95 -0.72 -17.15
C VAL A 105 7.28 -2.10 -17.27
N ALA A 106 7.75 -2.92 -18.19
CA ALA A 106 7.13 -4.22 -18.46
C ALA A 106 7.30 -5.21 -17.29
N GLY A 107 6.27 -6.03 -17.07
CA GLY A 107 6.31 -7.13 -16.08
C GLY A 107 6.32 -6.66 -14.63
N VAL A 108 5.66 -5.53 -14.34
CA VAL A 108 5.43 -5.01 -12.99
C VAL A 108 3.93 -4.90 -12.74
N ASP A 109 3.52 -5.14 -11.50
CA ASP A 109 2.13 -5.09 -11.08
C ASP A 109 1.70 -3.69 -10.63
N PHE A 110 2.63 -2.94 -10.04
CA PHE A 110 2.45 -1.53 -9.74
C PHE A 110 3.79 -0.82 -9.55
N HIS A 111 3.74 0.51 -9.40
CA HIS A 111 4.91 1.35 -9.22
C HIS A 111 4.88 2.13 -7.90
N ILE A 112 6.07 2.37 -7.34
CA ILE A 112 6.25 3.27 -6.19
C ILE A 112 7.11 4.45 -6.64
N LYS A 113 6.63 5.66 -6.36
CA LYS A 113 7.35 6.92 -6.61
C LYS A 113 7.73 7.54 -5.27
N ILE A 114 9.01 7.77 -5.06
CA ILE A 114 9.52 8.34 -3.83
C ILE A 114 9.85 9.82 -4.07
N VAL A 115 9.19 10.70 -3.33
CA VAL A 115 9.28 12.15 -3.43
C VAL A 115 9.63 12.77 -2.08
N LYS A 116 9.89 14.08 -2.08
CA LYS A 116 10.21 14.81 -0.86
C LYS A 116 8.98 15.16 -0.02
N GLU A 117 7.93 15.68 -0.67
CA GLU A 117 6.72 16.15 0.01
C GLU A 117 5.50 15.95 -0.89
N ILE A 118 4.34 15.69 -0.25
CA ILE A 118 3.06 15.58 -0.93
C ILE A 118 2.06 16.57 -0.32
N PRO A 119 2.08 17.88 -0.68
CA PRO A 119 1.07 18.83 -0.21
C PRO A 119 -0.35 18.58 -0.74
N PHE A 120 -0.47 17.90 -1.88
CA PHE A 120 -1.73 17.61 -2.57
C PHE A 120 -1.78 16.14 -3.00
N CYS A 121 -2.92 15.47 -2.74
CA CYS A 121 -3.19 14.13 -3.27
C CYS A 121 -4.50 14.10 -4.08
N ARG A 122 -5.58 14.67 -3.55
CA ARG A 122 -6.88 14.72 -4.24
C ARG A 122 -7.67 15.97 -3.88
N PRO A 123 -8.59 16.41 -4.77
CA PRO A 123 -9.49 17.51 -4.46
C PRO A 123 -10.29 17.27 -3.17
N GLY A 124 -10.47 18.33 -2.38
CA GLY A 124 -11.24 18.31 -1.14
C GLY A 124 -10.50 17.81 0.10
N LEU A 125 -9.22 17.45 0.00
CA LEU A 125 -8.37 17.11 1.16
C LEU A 125 -7.22 18.11 1.31
N GLN A 126 -6.87 18.42 2.55
CA GLN A 126 -5.74 19.28 2.90
C GLN A 126 -4.56 18.42 3.37
N GLY A 127 -3.38 18.65 2.78
CA GLY A 127 -2.12 18.00 3.18
C GLY A 127 -1.44 18.68 4.39
N PRO A 128 -0.20 18.28 4.71
CA PRO A 128 0.65 17.36 3.95
C PRO A 128 0.25 15.89 4.10
N PHE A 129 0.51 15.10 3.05
CA PHE A 129 0.33 13.65 3.04
C PHE A 129 1.69 12.94 3.08
N ASP A 130 1.75 11.77 3.71
CA ASP A 130 2.91 10.88 3.66
C ASP A 130 2.86 9.93 2.46
N GLY A 131 1.66 9.66 1.94
CA GLY A 131 1.41 8.80 0.79
C GLY A 131 0.23 9.28 -0.05
N CYS A 132 0.22 8.88 -1.32
CA CYS A 132 -0.87 9.14 -2.24
C CYS A 132 -0.98 8.05 -3.31
N SER A 133 -2.13 7.41 -3.37
CA SER A 133 -2.46 6.38 -4.38
C SER A 133 -3.55 6.83 -5.36
N PHE A 134 -4.02 8.06 -5.23
CA PHE A 134 -5.09 8.60 -6.06
C PHE A 134 -4.53 9.32 -7.30
N PRO A 135 -5.13 9.15 -8.49
CA PRO A 135 -6.20 8.20 -8.80
C PRO A 135 -5.66 6.79 -9.08
N ILE A 136 -6.41 5.77 -8.65
CA ILE A 136 -5.94 4.37 -8.66
C ILE A 136 -5.62 3.81 -10.06
N HIS A 137 -6.14 4.42 -11.13
CA HIS A 137 -5.94 3.95 -12.50
C HIS A 137 -4.48 4.07 -12.97
N PHE A 138 -3.66 4.87 -12.30
CA PHE A 138 -2.22 4.93 -12.58
C PHE A 138 -1.45 3.67 -12.14
N ARG A 139 -2.07 2.76 -11.39
CA ARG A 139 -1.41 1.56 -10.84
C ARG A 139 -0.09 1.92 -10.13
N SER A 140 -0.09 3.02 -9.39
CA SER A 140 1.09 3.49 -8.68
C SER A 140 0.73 4.23 -7.41
N ILE A 141 1.66 4.17 -6.45
CA ILE A 141 1.61 4.93 -5.21
C ILE A 141 2.78 5.91 -5.19
N ILE A 142 2.57 7.05 -4.56
CA ILE A 142 3.57 8.07 -4.30
C ILE A 142 3.76 8.14 -2.79
N VAL A 143 5.00 8.11 -2.32
CA VAL A 143 5.34 8.11 -0.89
C VAL A 143 6.45 9.12 -0.64
N VAL A 144 6.42 9.74 0.54
CA VAL A 144 7.50 10.59 1.03
C VAL A 144 8.69 9.73 1.44
N ASP A 145 9.91 10.18 1.12
CA ASP A 145 11.13 9.51 1.59
C ASP A 145 11.26 9.65 3.12
N PRO A 146 11.66 8.58 3.84
CA PRO A 146 11.74 8.62 5.29
C PRO A 146 12.67 9.70 5.85
N SER A 147 13.72 10.10 5.11
CA SER A 147 14.63 11.19 5.50
C SER A 147 14.00 12.58 5.41
N GLU A 148 12.83 12.73 4.78
CA GLU A 148 12.16 14.01 4.53
C GLU A 148 10.87 14.17 5.36
N HIS A 149 10.45 13.15 6.14
CA HIS A 149 9.31 13.29 7.04
C HIS A 149 9.56 14.37 8.09
N LYS A 150 8.58 15.25 8.27
CA LYS A 150 8.61 16.37 9.22
C LYS A 150 8.23 15.98 10.64
N ASP A 151 7.75 14.76 10.84
CA ASP A 151 7.38 14.25 12.15
C ASP A 151 8.63 13.94 12.99
N SER A 152 8.76 14.62 14.13
CA SER A 152 9.79 14.31 15.12
C SER A 152 9.52 12.94 15.75
N LEU A 153 10.19 11.90 15.24
CA LEU A 153 10.20 10.59 15.88
C LEU A 153 11.15 10.60 17.10
N PRO A 154 10.85 9.83 18.16
CA PRO A 154 11.81 9.64 19.25
C PRO A 154 13.15 9.12 18.73
N THR A 155 14.25 9.48 19.38
CA THR A 155 15.59 9.01 19.01
C THR A 155 15.62 7.49 18.89
N ASN A 156 16.17 6.98 17.79
CA ASN A 156 16.24 5.55 17.42
C ASN A 156 14.92 4.89 16.98
N VAL A 157 13.83 5.64 16.80
CA VAL A 157 12.62 5.14 16.15
C VAL A 157 12.70 5.43 14.66
N LYS A 158 12.59 4.39 13.83
CA LYS A 158 12.48 4.55 12.37
C LYS A 158 11.03 4.76 11.99
N TYR A 159 10.82 5.57 10.96
CA TYR A 159 9.51 5.69 10.32
C TYR A 159 9.08 4.29 9.80
N PRO A 160 7.84 3.84 10.05
CA PRO A 160 7.36 2.52 9.65
C PRO A 160 6.96 2.52 8.16
N ASP A 161 7.90 2.75 7.25
CA ASP A 161 7.64 2.85 5.81
C ASP A 161 6.92 1.63 5.24
N HIS A 162 7.20 0.43 5.76
CA HIS A 162 6.54 -0.80 5.32
C HIS A 162 5.03 -0.76 5.59
N LEU A 163 4.60 -0.10 6.67
CA LEU A 163 3.20 0.10 6.99
C LEU A 163 2.59 1.11 6.01
N LEU A 164 3.24 2.27 5.83
CA LEU A 164 2.79 3.30 4.89
C LEU A 164 2.64 2.74 3.47
N TRP A 165 3.62 1.97 2.99
CA TRP A 165 3.59 1.41 1.64
C TRP A 165 2.49 0.37 1.48
N ALA A 166 2.25 -0.46 2.50
CA ALA A 166 1.13 -1.40 2.50
C ALA A 166 -0.23 -0.69 2.57
N HIS A 167 -0.33 0.40 3.34
CA HIS A 167 -1.53 1.24 3.43
C HIS A 167 -1.87 1.86 2.07
N GLU A 168 -0.88 2.47 1.41
CA GLU A 168 -1.05 3.03 0.07
C GLU A 168 -1.37 1.94 -0.96
N PHE A 169 -0.73 0.78 -0.90
CA PHE A 169 -1.12 -0.35 -1.74
C PHE A 169 -2.58 -0.78 -1.50
N GLY A 170 -3.06 -0.76 -0.25
CA GLY A 170 -4.46 -0.98 0.07
C GLY A 170 -5.37 0.00 -0.65
N HIS A 171 -5.08 1.30 -0.61
CA HIS A 171 -5.79 2.30 -1.40
C HIS A 171 -5.74 2.01 -2.90
N LEU A 172 -4.59 1.56 -3.42
CA LEU A 172 -4.43 1.20 -4.82
C LEU A 172 -5.33 0.02 -5.24
N THR A 173 -5.63 -0.90 -4.32
CA THR A 173 -6.59 -2.00 -4.56
C THR A 173 -8.05 -1.55 -4.53
N GLY A 174 -8.31 -0.30 -4.12
CA GLY A 174 -9.65 0.28 -4.01
C GLY A 174 -10.18 0.36 -2.57
N LEU A 175 -9.39 -0.05 -1.57
CA LEU A 175 -9.83 0.00 -0.18
C LEU A 175 -9.97 1.45 0.32
N PRO A 176 -11.10 1.81 0.95
CA PRO A 176 -11.22 3.06 1.69
C PRO A 176 -10.48 2.95 3.01
N HIS A 177 -10.41 4.06 3.73
CA HIS A 177 -10.09 3.99 5.15
C HIS A 177 -11.19 3.22 5.92
N ARG A 178 -10.79 2.59 7.03
CA ARG A 178 -11.64 1.92 8.01
C ARG A 178 -11.55 2.64 9.35
N HIS A 179 -12.68 2.74 10.05
CA HIS A 179 -12.76 3.35 11.38
C HIS A 179 -12.22 2.41 12.45
N SER A 180 -10.91 2.21 12.46
CA SER A 180 -10.21 1.50 13.51
C SER A 180 -8.80 2.08 13.62
N LYS A 181 -8.34 2.30 14.85
CA LYS A 181 -6.98 2.78 15.11
C LYS A 181 -5.92 1.72 14.83
N VAL A 182 -6.33 0.45 14.69
CA VAL A 182 -5.45 -0.69 14.47
C VAL A 182 -5.53 -1.28 13.06
N ALA A 183 -6.48 -0.84 12.24
CA ALA A 183 -6.59 -1.27 10.85
C ALA A 183 -5.37 -0.85 10.02
N LEU A 184 -4.97 -1.71 9.06
CA LEU A 184 -4.05 -1.31 7.99
C LEU A 184 -4.59 -0.05 7.30
N MET A 185 -5.88 -0.06 6.95
CA MET A 185 -6.54 1.07 6.30
C MET A 185 -7.04 2.12 7.30
N THR A 186 -6.37 2.36 8.42
CA THR A 186 -6.81 3.42 9.35
C THR A 186 -6.76 4.80 8.70
N SER A 187 -7.77 5.65 8.94
CA SER A 187 -7.70 7.07 8.58
C SER A 187 -6.85 7.90 9.56
N CYS A 188 -6.41 7.28 10.66
CA CYS A 188 -5.64 7.96 11.69
C CYS A 188 -4.15 7.98 11.34
N PRO A 189 -3.34 8.89 11.94
CA PRO A 189 -1.92 8.98 11.64
C PRO A 189 -1.22 7.64 11.91
N VAL A 190 -0.99 6.91 10.84
CA VAL A 190 -0.42 5.57 10.81
C VAL A 190 0.88 5.52 11.62
N VAL A 191 1.70 6.56 11.48
CA VAL A 191 2.98 6.67 12.19
C VAL A 191 2.90 6.89 13.69
N LYS A 192 1.86 7.56 14.17
CA LYS A 192 1.78 8.03 15.56
C LYS A 192 1.01 7.07 16.45
N LEU A 193 0.11 6.30 15.87
CA LEU A 193 -0.86 5.49 16.62
C LEU A 193 -0.71 3.99 16.38
N LEU A 194 -0.01 3.59 15.32
CA LEU A 194 0.19 2.19 14.97
C LEU A 194 1.65 1.76 15.08
N SER A 195 1.89 0.76 15.92
CA SER A 195 3.08 -0.06 15.77
C SER A 195 2.78 -1.15 14.73
N ALA A 196 3.76 -1.48 13.89
CA ALA A 196 3.66 -2.57 12.91
C ALA A 196 3.20 -3.90 13.52
N SER A 197 3.52 -4.13 14.80
CA SER A 197 3.10 -5.30 15.55
C SER A 197 1.61 -5.34 15.90
N ARG A 198 0.88 -4.25 15.73
CA ARG A 198 -0.54 -4.10 16.09
C ARG A 198 -1.46 -3.86 14.90
N VAL A 199 -0.91 -3.74 13.70
CA VAL A 199 -1.68 -3.57 12.47
C VAL A 199 -2.52 -4.82 12.24
N GLN A 200 -3.78 -4.61 11.85
CA GLN A 200 -4.76 -5.64 11.57
C GLN A 200 -5.28 -5.53 10.13
N VAL A 201 -5.55 -6.67 9.52
CA VAL A 201 -6.20 -6.81 8.21
C VAL A 201 -7.42 -7.68 8.39
N ASP A 202 -8.62 -7.23 8.00
CA ASP A 202 -9.81 -8.09 8.00
C ASP A 202 -9.96 -8.91 6.71
N LYS A 203 -10.95 -9.80 6.66
CA LYS A 203 -11.15 -10.71 5.53
C LYS A 203 -11.47 -9.96 4.23
N GLU A 204 -12.26 -8.90 4.31
CA GLU A 204 -12.62 -8.03 3.18
C GLU A 204 -11.39 -7.27 2.66
N GLU A 205 -10.61 -6.66 3.55
CA GLU A 205 -9.33 -6.03 3.23
C GLU A 205 -8.39 -7.02 2.56
N CYS A 206 -8.25 -8.24 3.11
CA CYS A 206 -7.36 -9.24 2.53
C CYS A 206 -7.81 -9.68 1.12
N ASN A 207 -9.11 -9.85 0.89
CA ASN A 207 -9.62 -10.17 -0.44
C ASN A 207 -9.24 -9.10 -1.48
N CYS A 208 -9.34 -7.81 -1.12
CA CYS A 208 -8.90 -6.72 -1.98
C CYS A 208 -7.39 -6.74 -2.24
N LEU A 209 -6.60 -6.94 -1.18
CA LEU A 209 -5.14 -7.01 -1.25
C LEU A 209 -4.65 -8.18 -2.10
N LEU A 210 -5.32 -9.33 -2.05
CA LEU A 210 -5.03 -10.50 -2.89
C LEU A 210 -5.43 -10.30 -4.35
N GLY A 211 -6.46 -9.51 -4.61
CA GLY A 211 -6.91 -9.20 -5.96
C GLY A 211 -6.07 -8.13 -6.68
N GLY A 212 -5.46 -7.22 -5.91
CA GLY A 212 -4.48 -6.26 -6.41
C GLY A 212 -5.08 -4.93 -6.91
N PRO A 213 -4.30 -4.11 -7.63
CA PRO A 213 -4.71 -2.77 -8.03
C PRO A 213 -6.08 -2.73 -8.75
N GLY A 214 -7.00 -1.91 -8.22
CA GLY A 214 -8.35 -1.73 -8.75
C GLY A 214 -9.29 -2.94 -8.62
N PHE A 215 -8.94 -3.95 -7.81
CA PHE A 215 -9.78 -5.13 -7.64
C PHE A 215 -11.10 -4.81 -6.93
N CYS A 216 -11.05 -3.99 -5.88
CA CYS A 216 -12.22 -3.63 -5.12
C CYS A 216 -12.92 -2.39 -5.70
N PRO A 217 -14.27 -2.38 -5.68
CA PRO A 217 -15.04 -1.25 -6.17
C PRO A 217 -14.75 -0.02 -5.30
N LEU A 218 -14.47 1.11 -5.95
CA LEU A 218 -14.25 2.38 -5.26
C LEU A 218 -15.53 2.80 -4.51
N PRO A 219 -15.49 2.97 -3.18
CA PRO A 219 -16.65 3.47 -2.45
C PRO A 219 -16.80 4.99 -2.58
N ALA A 220 -18.02 5.47 -2.35
CA ALA A 220 -18.44 6.85 -2.59
C ALA A 220 -17.98 7.88 -1.52
N ALA A 221 -17.42 7.45 -0.38
CA ALA A 221 -17.21 8.33 0.78
C ALA A 221 -15.77 8.35 1.30
N VAL A 222 -15.33 9.52 1.76
CA VAL A 222 -14.09 9.71 2.52
C VAL A 222 -14.39 9.60 4.01
N LEU A 223 -13.57 8.86 4.75
CA LEU A 223 -13.68 8.76 6.21
C LEU A 223 -12.58 9.60 6.86
N ASN A 224 -12.93 10.31 7.93
CA ASN A 224 -11.99 11.11 8.71
C ASN A 224 -11.64 10.37 10.00
N CYS A 225 -10.41 10.53 10.52
CA CYS A 225 -10.07 10.04 11.85
C CYS A 225 -10.92 10.74 12.90
N GLN A 226 -11.66 9.97 13.71
CA GLN A 226 -12.34 10.47 14.90
C GLN A 226 -11.50 10.16 16.16
N PRO A 227 -11.46 11.07 17.14
CA PRO A 227 -10.65 10.96 18.35
C PRO A 227 -10.95 9.71 19.20
#